data_AF-A0A970R993-F1
#
_entry.id   AF-A0A970R993-F1
#
_cell.length_a   1.000
_cell.length_b   1.000
_cell.length_c   1.000
_cell.angle_alpha   90.00
_cell.angle_beta   90.00
_cell.angle_gamma   90.00
#
_symmetry.space_group_name_H-M   'P 1'
#
loop_
_entity.id
_entity.type
_entity.pdbx_description
1 polymer ?
#
loop_
_entity_poly.entity_id
_entity_poly.type
_entity_poly.pdbx_seq_one_letter_code
_entity_poly.pdbx_strand_id
1 'polypeptide(L)' 'HRMNLLWGVRPLFFDHYMNTDQTIADLMKTLKEANLLRQGDLIVHISNMPIDQPGKSNMIKLALVD' A
#
# COMPACT_ATOMS: atom_id res chain seq x y z
N HIS A 1 14.69 5.66 5.19
CA HIS A 1 15.43 4.85 6.18
C HIS A 1 14.76 4.72 7.55
N ARG A 2 14.01 5.72 8.06
CA ARG A 2 13.38 5.65 9.41
C ARG A 2 12.43 4.47 9.65
N MET A 3 11.78 3.95 8.59
CA MET A 3 10.83 2.84 8.69
C MET A 3 11.47 1.47 8.94
N ASN A 4 12.77 1.30 8.66
CA ASN A 4 13.47 0.01 8.85
C ASN A 4 13.62 -0.41 10.32
N LEU A 5 13.36 0.49 11.26
CA LEU A 5 13.54 0.26 12.69
C LEU A 5 12.23 -0.09 13.41
N LEU A 6 11.11 -0.14 12.68
CA LEU A 6 9.80 -0.47 13.23
C LEU A 6 9.58 -1.99 13.19
N TRP A 7 9.18 -2.56 14.33
CA TRP A 7 8.90 -3.99 14.45
C TRP A 7 7.72 -4.38 13.55
N GLY A 8 7.88 -5.45 12.77
CA GLY A 8 6.86 -5.95 11.85
C GLY A 8 6.66 -5.11 10.58
N VAL A 9 7.49 -4.10 10.32
CA VAL A 9 7.38 -3.26 9.12
C VAL A 9 8.44 -3.67 8.09
N ARG A 10 7.99 -3.92 6.86
CA ARG A 10 8.85 -4.07 5.68
C ARG A 10 8.63 -2.88 4.75
N PRO A 11 9.54 -1.90 4.71
CA PRO A 11 9.38 -0.78 3.80
C PRO A 11 9.66 -1.22 2.36
N LEU A 12 8.87 -0.69 1.45
CA LEU A 12 9.03 -0.83 0.01
C LEU A 12 9.10 0.58 -0.56
N PHE A 13 10.02 0.78 -1.51
CA PHE A 13 10.09 2.04 -2.23
C PHE A 13 9.08 2.02 -3.38
N PHE A 14 8.28 3.07 -3.47
CA PHE A 14 7.27 3.26 -4.50
C PHE A 14 7.16 4.76 -4.78
N ASP A 15 7.26 5.17 -6.04
CA ASP A 15 7.33 6.57 -6.47
C ASP A 15 6.20 6.97 -7.44
N HIS A 16 5.26 6.07 -7.73
CA HIS A 16 4.23 6.26 -8.74
C HIS A 16 2.91 6.80 -8.16
N TYR A 17 2.85 8.12 -7.92
CA TYR A 17 1.66 8.77 -7.36
C TYR A 17 0.84 9.43 -8.47
N MET A 18 -0.30 8.86 -8.84
CA MET A 18 -1.26 9.49 -9.76
C MET A 18 -2.54 9.88 -9.02
N ASN A 19 -3.53 9.00 -9.05
CA ASN A 19 -4.75 9.11 -8.25
C ASN A 19 -4.76 8.01 -7.18
N THR A 20 -5.56 8.16 -6.13
CA THR A 20 -5.59 7.24 -4.99
C THR A 20 -5.86 5.79 -5.42
N ASP A 21 -6.85 5.55 -6.28
CA ASP A 21 -7.24 4.19 -6.67
C ASP A 21 -6.21 3.52 -7.58
N GLN A 22 -5.63 4.26 -8.53
CA GLN A 22 -4.58 3.80 -9.42
C GLN A 22 -3.31 3.48 -8.63
N THR A 23 -2.93 4.36 -7.70
CA THR A 23 -1.79 4.14 -6.81
C THR A 23 -1.94 2.84 -6.00
N ILE A 24 -3.13 2.57 -5.49
CA ILE A 24 -3.43 1.33 -4.76
C ILE A 24 -3.37 0.12 -5.70
N ALA A 25 -3.90 0.22 -6.92
CA ALA A 25 -3.86 -0.86 -7.92
C ALA A 25 -2.42 -1.20 -8.34
N ASP A 26 -1.59 -0.20 -8.60
CA ASP A 26 -0.18 -0.37 -8.98
C ASP A 26 0.65 -0.95 -7.83
N LEU A 27 0.37 -0.52 -6.59
CA LEU A 27 0.97 -1.10 -5.39
C LEU A 27 0.62 -2.59 -5.25
N MET A 28 -0.65 -2.94 -5.42
CA MET A 28 -1.12 -4.33 -5.36
C MET A 28 -0.43 -5.21 -6.42
N LYS A 29 -0.30 -4.69 -7.64
CA LYS A 29 0.44 -5.37 -8.72
C LYS A 29 1.91 -5.60 -8.35
N THR A 30 2.58 -4.56 -7.84
CA THR A 30 3.99 -4.64 -7.41
C THR A 30 4.16 -5.70 -6.30
N LEU A 31 3.23 -5.75 -5.34
CA LEU A 31 3.25 -6.72 -4.25
C LEU A 31 3.00 -8.16 -4.74
N LYS A 32 2.12 -8.36 -5.73
CA LYS A 32 1.93 -9.65 -6.41
C LYS A 32 3.20 -10.09 -7.14
N GLU A 33 3.81 -9.21 -7.93
CA GLU A 33 5.06 -9.48 -8.66
C GLU A 33 6.23 -9.81 -7.73
N ALA A 34 6.26 -9.19 -6.53
CA ALA A 34 7.23 -9.49 -5.49
C ALA A 34 6.95 -10.81 -4.73
N ASN A 35 5.93 -11.58 -5.11
CA ASN A 35 5.46 -12.80 -4.43
C ASN A 35 5.13 -12.59 -2.94
N LEU A 36 4.65 -11.39 -2.59
CA LEU A 36 4.27 -11.04 -1.21
C LEU A 36 2.77 -11.24 -0.93
N LEU A 37 1.98 -11.43 -1.98
CA LEU A 37 0.54 -11.66 -1.92
C LEU A 37 0.20 -12.97 -2.60
N ARG A 38 -0.82 -13.66 -2.09
CA ARG A 38 -1.41 -14.86 -2.68
C ARG A 38 -2.88 -14.64 -2.96
N GLN A 39 -3.41 -15.38 -3.94
CA GLN A 39 -4.84 -15.39 -4.22
C GLN A 39 -5.62 -15.81 -2.96
N GLY A 40 -6.67 -15.06 -2.65
CA GLY A 40 -7.49 -15.22 -1.44
C GLY A 40 -7.02 -14.42 -0.22
N ASP A 41 -5.88 -13.74 -0.27
CA ASP A 41 -5.42 -12.90 0.85
C ASP A 41 -6.34 -11.68 1.02
N LEU A 42 -6.62 -11.34 2.28
CA LEU A 42 -7.32 -10.10 2.65
C LEU A 42 -6.30 -9.03 3.02
N ILE A 43 -6.38 -7.88 2.35
CA ILE A 43 -5.47 -6.76 2.54
C ILE A 43 -6.19 -5.57 3.14
N VAL A 44 -5.55 -4.96 4.14
CA VAL A 44 -5.98 -3.71 4.77
C VAL A 44 -5.01 -2.61 4.36
N HIS A 45 -5.46 -1.70 3.50
CA HIS A 45 -4.71 -0.50 3.15
C HIS A 45 -5.04 0.62 4.13
N ILE A 46 -4.01 1.17 4.79
CA ILE A 46 -4.13 2.32 5.68
C ILE A 46 -3.35 3.47 5.05
N SER A 47 -4.03 4.57 4.74
CA SER A 47 -3.40 5.73 4.10
C SER A 47 -4.19 7.02 4.39
N ASN A 48 -3.88 8.07 3.65
CA ASN A 48 -4.58 9.34 3.59
C ASN A 48 -5.20 9.54 2.19
N MET A 49 -6.35 10.22 2.13
CA MET A 49 -6.96 10.68 0.89
C MET A 49 -7.08 12.21 0.91
N PRO A 50 -6.60 12.92 -0.12
CA PRO A 50 -5.82 12.41 -1.26
C PRO A 50 -4.36 12.06 -0.86
N ILE A 51 -3.75 11.09 -1.55
CA ILE A 51 -2.48 10.45 -1.13
C ILE A 51 -1.26 11.37 -1.32
N ASP A 52 -1.38 12.36 -2.19
CA ASP A 52 -0.36 13.35 -2.55
C ASP A 52 -0.28 14.51 -1.55
N GLN A 53 -1.27 14.65 -0.66
CA GLN A 53 -1.28 15.71 0.35
C GLN A 53 -0.79 15.18 1.71
N PRO A 54 0.23 15.80 2.33
CA PRO A 54 0.73 15.35 3.62
C PRO A 54 -0.34 15.47 4.70
N GLY A 55 -0.55 14.40 5.46
CA GLY A 55 -1.58 14.33 6.50
C GLY A 55 -1.43 13.08 7.37
N LYS A 56 -2.25 13.00 8.42
CA LYS A 56 -2.41 11.76 9.19
C LYS A 56 -3.27 10.78 8.39
N SER A 57 -3.13 9.48 8.69
CA SER A 57 -3.99 8.45 8.11
C SER A 57 -5.46 8.75 8.38
N ASN A 58 -6.26 8.83 7.33
CA ASN A 58 -7.71 9.10 7.38
C ASN A 58 -8.53 8.08 6.56
N MET A 59 -7.88 7.07 5.97
CA MET A 59 -8.50 6.12 5.07
C MET A 59 -8.08 4.69 5.44
N ILE A 60 -9.08 3.79 5.47
CA ILE A 60 -8.92 2.35 5.48
C ILE A 60 -9.66 1.77 4.27
N LYS A 61 -8.98 0.96 3.45
CA LYS A 61 -9.58 0.24 2.32
C LYS A 61 -9.28 -1.24 2.45
N LEU A 62 -10.32 -2.07 2.32
CA LEU A 62 -10.21 -3.52 2.30
C LEU A 62 -10.18 -4.01 0.85
N ALA A 63 -9.30 -4.94 0.55
CA ALA A 63 -9.20 -5.56 -0.77
C ALA A 63 -8.98 -7.08 -0.63
N LEU A 64 -9.67 -7.84 -1.46
CA LEU A 64 -9.40 -9.27 -1.64
C LEU A 64 -8.44 -9.42 -2.82
N VAL A 65 -7.45 -10.29 -2.67
CA VAL A 65 -6.51 -10.61 -3.74
C VAL A 65 -7.10 -11.68 -4.65
N ASP A 66 -7.43 -11.29 -5.87
CA ASP A 66 -7.85 -12.23 -6.93
C ASP A 66 -6.68 -12.85 -7.70
#